data_AF-A0A7Y4XP77-F1
#
_entry.id   AF-A0A7Y4XP77-F1
#
_cell.length_a   1.000
_cell.length_b   1.000
_cell.length_c   1.000
_cell.angle_alpha   90.00
_cell.angle_beta   90.00
_cell.angle_gamma   90.00
#
_symmetry.space_group_name_H-M   'P 1'
#
loop_
_entity.id
_entity.type
_entity.pdbx_description
1 polymer ?
#
loop_
_entity_poly.entity_id
_entity_poly.type
_entity_poly.pdbx_seq_one_letter_code
_entity_poly.pdbx_strand_id
1 'polypeptide(L)'
;MKQISSYPLVKLPIKMQMSLCLIKEELKTRKLFRILQEIGMTECGFEPHLDSLILQTIGLDDEDDNVSDRYFTIMEKRSKKIEGNNDSMMKQTFKAYREIMNLKKSVTSKKM
;
A
#
# COMPACT_ATOMS: atom_id res chain seq x y z
N MET A 1 -30.21 23.50 -4.68
CA MET A 1 -29.18 23.39 -5.75
C MET A 1 -27.90 22.82 -5.13
N LYS A 2 -27.45 21.63 -5.54
CA LYS A 2 -26.19 21.05 -5.02
C LYS A 2 -25.01 21.76 -5.70
N GLN A 3 -24.15 22.41 -4.92
CA GLN A 3 -22.87 22.92 -5.39
C GLN A 3 -22.03 21.73 -5.88
N ILE A 4 -21.73 21.70 -7.18
CA ILE A 4 -20.75 20.79 -7.76
C ILE A 4 -19.40 21.45 -7.48
N SER A 5 -18.69 21.00 -6.46
CA SER A 5 -17.31 21.38 -6.25
C SER A 5 -16.48 20.82 -7.41
N SER A 6 -16.06 21.71 -8.31
CA SER A 6 -15.16 21.38 -9.41
C SER A 6 -13.74 21.27 -8.85
N TYR A 7 -13.34 20.05 -8.50
CA TYR A 7 -11.94 19.79 -8.18
C TYR A 7 -11.15 19.62 -9.49
N PRO A 8 -10.04 20.35 -9.70
CA PRO A 8 -9.23 20.17 -10.88
C PRO A 8 -8.68 18.74 -10.91
N LEU A 9 -8.88 18.04 -12.04
CA LEU A 9 -8.27 16.74 -12.28
C LEU A 9 -6.75 16.94 -12.46
N VAL A 10 -5.98 16.67 -11.41
CA VAL A 10 -4.52 16.79 -11.45
C VAL A 10 -3.93 15.49 -11.97
N LYS A 11 -3.13 15.57 -13.05
CA LYS A 11 -2.36 14.44 -13.54
C LYS A 11 -1.24 14.13 -12.54
N LEU A 12 -1.27 12.93 -11.95
CA LEU A 12 -0.23 12.51 -11.02
C LEU A 12 1.08 12.17 -11.75
N PRO A 13 2.25 12.35 -11.13
CA PRO A 13 3.51 11.85 -11.67
C PRO A 13 3.47 10.33 -11.90
N ILE A 14 4.12 9.84 -12.97
CA ILE A 14 4.05 8.42 -13.36
C ILE A 14 4.50 7.47 -12.24
N LYS A 15 5.60 7.80 -11.54
CA LYS A 15 6.09 7.00 -10.41
C LYS A 15 5.05 6.89 -9.30
N MET A 16 4.35 7.99 -8.99
CA MET A 16 3.29 7.99 -7.99
C MET A 16 2.09 7.14 -8.44
N GLN A 17 1.70 7.21 -9.71
CA GLN A 17 0.64 6.35 -10.24
C GLN A 17 1.00 4.88 -10.14
N MET A 18 2.23 4.52 -10.51
CA MET A 18 2.73 3.14 -10.40
C MET A 18 2.76 2.66 -8.95
N SER A 19 3.31 3.44 -8.01
CA SER A 19 3.31 3.08 -6.59
C SER A 19 1.89 2.87 -6.05
N LEU A 20 0.96 3.76 -6.38
CA LEU A 20 -0.44 3.63 -5.95
C LEU A 20 -1.10 2.37 -6.54
N CYS A 21 -0.83 2.06 -7.81
CA CYS A 21 -1.33 0.85 -8.46
C CYS A 21 -0.80 -0.41 -7.75
N LEU A 22 0.52 -0.50 -7.55
CA LEU A 22 1.14 -1.65 -6.91
C LEU A 22 0.65 -1.83 -5.46
N ILE A 23 0.59 -0.75 -4.68
CA ILE A 23 0.05 -0.79 -3.31
C ILE A 23 -1.40 -1.26 -3.30
N LYS A 24 -2.22 -0.85 -4.27
CA LYS A 24 -3.61 -1.30 -4.37
C LYS A 24 -3.71 -2.80 -4.62
N GLU A 25 -2.93 -3.33 -5.55
CA GLU A 25 -2.94 -4.76 -5.85
C GLU A 25 -2.40 -5.59 -4.67
N GLU A 26 -1.33 -5.14 -4.02
CA GLU A 26 -0.80 -5.79 -2.81
C GLU A 26 -1.84 -5.83 -1.67
N LEU A 27 -2.55 -4.73 -1.45
CA LEU A 27 -3.62 -4.67 -0.44
C LEU A 27 -4.79 -5.61 -0.76
N LYS A 28 -5.11 -5.83 -2.04
CA LYS A 28 -6.11 -6.82 -2.46
C LYS A 28 -5.63 -8.23 -2.15
N THR A 29 -4.39 -8.55 -2.51
CA THR A 29 -3.78 -9.85 -2.23
C THR A 29 -3.84 -10.16 -0.75
N ARG A 30 -3.30 -9.28 0.10
CA ARG A 30 -3.29 -9.49 1.55
C ARG A 30 -4.69 -9.66 2.14
N LYS A 31 -5.67 -8.89 1.66
CA LYS A 31 -7.07 -9.05 2.08
C LYS A 31 -7.63 -10.42 1.66
N LEU A 32 -7.42 -10.81 0.41
CA LEU A 32 -7.89 -12.09 -0.12
C LEU A 32 -7.29 -13.25 0.68
N PHE A 33 -5.97 -13.30 0.82
CA PHE A 33 -5.27 -14.39 1.49
C PHE A 33 -5.58 -14.44 2.99
N ARG A 34 -5.80 -13.29 3.64
CA ARG A 34 -6.33 -13.28 5.01
C ARG A 34 -7.70 -13.93 5.10
N ILE A 35 -8.63 -13.59 4.21
CA ILE A 35 -9.97 -14.19 4.20
C ILE A 35 -9.88 -15.69 3.91
N LEU A 36 -9.01 -16.13 2.99
CA LEU A 36 -8.77 -17.54 2.71
C LEU A 36 -8.25 -18.27 3.96
N GLN A 37 -7.31 -17.69 4.69
CA GLN A 37 -6.82 -18.25 5.96
C GLN A 37 -7.93 -18.30 7.02
N GLU A 38 -8.76 -17.26 7.14
CA GLU A 38 -9.90 -17.20 8.08
C GLU A 38 -10.93 -18.32 7.82
N ILE A 39 -11.07 -18.80 6.57
CA ILE A 39 -11.94 -19.94 6.22
C ILE A 39 -11.24 -21.30 6.24
N GLY A 40 -9.99 -21.36 6.72
CA GLY A 40 -9.22 -22.61 6.86
C GLY A 40 -8.36 -22.99 5.65
N MET A 41 -8.22 -22.11 4.64
CA MET A 41 -7.29 -22.31 3.52
C MET A 41 -5.93 -21.67 3.86
N THR A 42 -5.10 -22.42 4.60
CA THR A 42 -3.82 -21.91 5.15
C THR A 42 -2.59 -22.18 4.29
N GLU A 43 -2.65 -23.13 3.35
CA GLU A 43 -1.50 -23.59 2.56
C GLU A 43 -1.54 -23.10 1.10
N CYS A 44 -1.77 -21.81 0.88
CA CYS A 44 -1.71 -21.24 -0.45
C CYS A 44 -0.30 -20.72 -0.76
N GLY A 45 0.58 -21.58 -1.30
CA GLY A 45 1.96 -21.24 -1.65
C GLY A 45 2.14 -20.29 -2.86
N PHE A 46 1.06 -19.67 -3.33
CA PHE A 46 1.02 -18.82 -4.52
C PHE A 46 0.64 -17.36 -4.18
N GLU A 47 0.90 -16.90 -2.96
CA GLU A 47 0.67 -15.50 -2.59
C GLU A 47 1.62 -14.57 -3.37
N PRO A 48 1.12 -13.71 -4.26
CA PRO A 48 1.98 -12.76 -4.96
C PRO A 48 2.42 -11.67 -3.99
N HIS A 49 3.73 -11.52 -3.81
CA HIS A 49 4.32 -10.47 -2.99
C HIS A 49 4.89 -9.35 -3.88
N LEU A 50 4.27 -8.16 -3.85
CA LEU A 50 4.73 -6.97 -4.58
C LEU A 50 5.60 -6.04 -3.73
N ASP A 51 5.93 -6.46 -2.51
CA ASP A 51 6.58 -5.64 -1.48
C ASP A 51 7.90 -5.02 -1.97
N SER A 52 8.80 -5.85 -2.50
CA SER A 52 10.10 -5.41 -3.03
C SER A 52 9.95 -4.43 -4.19
N LEU A 53 9.04 -4.70 -5.13
CA LEU A 53 8.77 -3.84 -6.27
C LEU A 53 8.19 -2.48 -5.83
N ILE A 54 7.32 -2.48 -4.81
CA ILE A 54 6.77 -1.25 -4.22
C ILE A 54 7.91 -0.43 -3.60
N LEU A 55 8.74 -1.06 -2.76
CA LEU A 55 9.87 -0.41 -2.08
C LEU A 55 10.89 0.17 -3.07
N GLN A 56 11.22 -0.56 -4.14
CA GLN A 56 12.08 -0.06 -5.22
C GLN A 56 11.44 1.13 -5.94
N THR A 57 10.17 1.05 -6.30
CA THR A 57 9.47 2.13 -7.04
C THR A 57 9.47 3.45 -6.27
N ILE A 58 9.38 3.39 -4.94
CA ILE A 58 9.41 4.57 -4.07
C ILE A 58 10.84 4.97 -3.65
N GLY A 59 11.87 4.19 -3.98
CA GLY A 59 13.26 4.44 -3.58
C GLY A 59 13.50 4.21 -2.09
N LEU A 60 13.00 3.08 -1.58
CA LEU A 60 13.31 2.47 -0.28
C LEU A 60 13.90 1.06 -0.47
N ASP A 61 14.72 0.91 -1.51
CA ASP A 61 15.58 -0.25 -1.75
C ASP A 61 16.75 -0.25 -0.76
N ASP A 62 16.43 -0.44 0.52
CA ASP A 62 17.43 -0.65 1.55
C ASP A 62 17.23 -2.06 2.11
N GLU A 63 18.31 -2.83 2.22
CA GLU A 63 18.37 -4.14 2.90
C GLU A 63 18.22 -4.02 4.43
N ASP A 64 17.63 -2.92 4.92
CA ASP A 64 17.37 -2.70 6.34
C ASP A 64 16.08 -3.43 6.74
N ASP A 65 16.23 -4.53 7.47
CA ASP A 65 15.13 -5.34 8.02
C ASP A 65 14.07 -4.48 8.74
N ASN A 66 14.48 -3.38 9.38
CA ASN A 66 13.56 -2.47 10.07
C ASN A 66 12.62 -1.72 9.09
N VAL A 67 13.09 -1.43 7.87
CA VAL A 67 12.24 -0.81 6.83
C VAL A 67 11.19 -1.82 6.37
N SER A 68 11.61 -3.07 6.15
CA SER A 68 10.73 -4.18 5.75
C SER A 68 9.65 -4.44 6.79
N ASP A 69 10.00 -4.54 8.08
CA ASP A 69 9.04 -4.77 9.17
C ASP A 69 8.00 -3.64 9.31
N ARG A 70 8.47 -2.39 9.23
CA ARG A 70 7.59 -1.22 9.32
C ARG A 70 6.67 -1.13 8.11
N TYR A 71 7.18 -1.42 6.92
CA TYR A 71 6.39 -1.51 5.70
C TYR A 71 5.32 -2.61 5.82
N PHE A 72 5.70 -3.82 6.23
CA PHE A 72 4.79 -4.94 6.42
C PHE A 72 3.67 -4.58 7.39
N THR A 73 4.02 -3.96 8.52
CA THR A 73 3.06 -3.48 9.53
C THR A 73 2.06 -2.47 8.95
N ILE A 74 2.51 -1.55 8.09
CA ILE A 74 1.63 -0.60 7.39
C ILE A 74 0.66 -1.34 6.49
N MET A 75 1.15 -2.23 5.62
CA MET A 75 0.32 -2.95 4.65
C MET A 75 -0.71 -3.83 5.35
N GLU A 76 -0.30 -4.55 6.39
CA GLU A 76 -1.18 -5.42 7.18
C GLU A 76 -2.26 -4.64 7.93
N LYS A 77 -1.90 -3.54 8.59
CA LYS A 77 -2.85 -2.63 9.24
C LYS A 77 -3.87 -2.07 8.25
N ARG A 78 -3.45 -1.80 7.01
CA ARG A 78 -4.30 -1.19 5.98
C ARG A 78 -5.20 -2.22 5.31
N SER A 79 -4.71 -3.43 5.03
CA SER A 79 -5.49 -4.53 4.45
C SER A 79 -6.67 -4.91 5.34
N LYS A 80 -6.52 -4.84 6.68
CA LYS A 80 -7.58 -5.12 7.67
C LYS A 80 -8.71 -4.09 7.67
N LYS A 81 -8.45 -2.87 7.20
CA LYS A 81 -9.42 -1.76 7.22
C LYS A 81 -10.17 -1.58 5.90
N ILE A 82 -10.01 -2.52 4.96
CA ILE A 82 -10.67 -2.48 3.66
C ILE A 82 -12.03 -3.14 3.79
N GLU A 83 -13.08 -2.36 3.55
CA GLU A 83 -14.47 -2.83 3.48
C GLU A 83 -14.77 -3.40 2.07
N GLY A 84 -15.96 -3.96 1.85
CA GLY A 84 -16.35 -4.62 0.60
C GLY A 84 -16.55 -3.71 -0.63
N ASN A 85 -16.10 -2.45 -0.61
CA ASN A 85 -16.32 -1.47 -1.68
C ASN A 85 -15.02 -0.83 -2.19
N ASN A 86 -15.06 -0.32 -3.42
CA ASN A 86 -13.89 0.25 -4.10
C ASN A 86 -13.42 1.58 -3.47
N ASP A 87 -14.33 2.35 -2.87
CA ASP A 87 -13.98 3.62 -2.21
C ASP A 87 -13.12 3.37 -0.97
N SER A 88 -13.47 2.37 -0.16
CA SER A 88 -12.69 1.93 0.99
C SER A 88 -11.31 1.43 0.54
N MET A 89 -11.24 0.66 -0.55
CA MET A 89 -9.98 0.23 -1.17
C MET A 89 -9.08 1.43 -1.49
N MET A 90 -9.56 2.37 -2.32
CA MET A 90 -8.74 3.53 -2.70
C MET A 90 -8.35 4.39 -1.50
N LYS A 91 -9.26 4.58 -0.53
CA LYS A 91 -8.95 5.30 0.71
C LYS A 91 -7.81 4.64 1.49
N GLN A 92 -7.79 3.31 1.60
CA GLN A 92 -6.69 2.62 2.27
C GLN A 92 -5.40 2.64 1.44
N THR A 93 -5.48 2.54 0.11
CA THR A 93 -4.33 2.70 -0.79
C THR A 93 -3.64 4.05 -0.59
N PHE A 94 -4.38 5.16 -0.61
CA PHE A 94 -3.80 6.49 -0.38
C PHE A 94 -3.21 6.64 1.02
N LYS A 95 -3.86 6.06 2.04
CA LYS A 95 -3.35 6.08 3.41
C LYS A 95 -2.07 5.24 3.57
N ALA A 96 -1.99 4.09 2.93
CA ALA A 96 -0.80 3.24 2.89
C ALA A 96 0.35 3.99 2.21
N TYR A 97 0.11 4.53 1.01
CA TYR A 97 1.10 5.34 0.29
C TYR A 97 1.61 6.51 1.15
N ARG A 98 0.73 7.25 1.82
CA ARG A 98 1.14 8.35 2.71
C ARG A 98 2.01 7.86 3.88
N GLU A 99 1.62 6.76 4.55
CA GLU A 99 2.42 6.20 5.65
C GLU A 99 3.78 5.70 5.18
N ILE A 100 3.84 5.06 4.01
CA ILE A 100 5.08 4.61 3.37
C ILE A 100 5.99 5.80 2.99
N MET A 101 5.43 6.89 2.46
CA MET A 101 6.21 8.10 2.17
C MET A 101 6.73 8.78 3.44
N ASN A 102 6.00 8.70 4.56
CA ASN A 102 6.49 9.16 5.86
C ASN A 102 7.62 8.26 6.38
N LEU A 103 7.50 6.94 6.22
CA LEU A 103 8.58 5.99 6.49
C LEU A 103 9.82 6.39 5.68
N LYS A 104 9.67 6.64 4.37
CA LYS A 104 10.78 7.08 3.51
C LYS A 104 11.50 8.30 4.06
N LYS A 105 10.75 9.34 4.41
CA LYS A 105 11.31 10.57 5.00
C LYS A 105 12.08 10.27 6.29
N SER A 106 11.53 9.43 7.17
CA SER A 106 12.21 9.07 8.43
C SER A 106 13.53 8.34 8.23
N VAL A 107 13.66 7.54 7.17
CA VAL A 107 14.90 6.82 6.83
C VAL A 107 15.90 7.76 6.19
N THR A 108 15.46 8.60 5.23
CA THR A 108 16.35 9.57 4.57
C THR A 108 16.89 10.61 5.54
N SER A 109 16.10 11.07 6.51
CA SER A 109 16.58 12.00 7.55
C SER A 109 17.58 11.39 8.54
N LYS A 110 17.62 10.06 8.70
CA LYS A 110 18.60 9.37 9.57
C LYS A 110 19.94 9.11 8.87
N LYS A 111 19.96 9.13 7.53
CA LYS A 111 21.16 8.92 6.71
C LYS A 111 21.92 10.23 6.44
N MET A 112 21.35 11.37 6.79
CA MET A 112 22.01 12.69 6.78
C MET A 112 22.60 12.97 8.17
#